data_AF-A0A9R0VWY1-F1
#
_entry.id   AF-A0A9R0VWY1-F1
#
_cell.length_a   1.000
_cell.length_b   1.000
_cell.length_c   1.000
_cell.angle_alpha   90.00
_cell.angle_beta   90.00
_cell.angle_gamma   90.00
#
_symmetry.space_group_name_H-M   'P 1'
#
loop_
_entity.id
_entity.type
_entity.pdbx_description
1 polymer ?
#
loop_
_entity_poly.entity_id
_entity_poly.type
_entity_poly.pdbx_seq_one_letter_code
_entity_poly.pdbx_strand_id
1 'polypeptide(L)'
;MARRPGAEEERPWGLAEHGRLGKRKVVGVVVLDGWGEAPPDPFNCIHVADTPTLDALKKGAPERWRLIKAHGTAVGLPTDDDMGNSEVGHNALGAGQIYAQG
;
A
#
# COMPACT_ATOMS: atom_id res chain seq x y z
N MET A 1 -48.65 0.74 5.26
CA MET A 1 -47.87 0.09 4.17
C MET A 1 -46.66 -0.57 4.81
N ALA A 2 -46.75 -1.86 5.15
CA ALA A 2 -45.70 -2.58 5.86
C ALA A 2 -44.54 -2.91 4.89
N ARG A 3 -43.31 -2.57 5.26
CA ARG A 3 -42.11 -3.02 4.55
C ARG A 3 -41.99 -4.54 4.70
N ARG A 4 -41.86 -5.27 3.58
CA ARG A 4 -41.56 -6.70 3.62
C ARG A 4 -40.14 -6.92 4.14
N PRO A 5 -39.90 -7.90 5.03
CA PRO A 5 -38.57 -8.41 5.32
C PRO A 5 -38.21 -9.40 4.21
N GLY A 6 -37.11 -9.14 3.51
CA GLY A 6 -36.65 -9.99 2.42
C GLY A 6 -35.18 -9.71 2.15
N ALA A 7 -34.37 -10.72 2.48
CA ALA A 7 -33.01 -11.01 2.03
C ALA A 7 -32.12 -9.81 1.66
N GLU A 8 -31.06 -9.59 2.45
CA GLU A 8 -29.83 -9.04 1.90
C GLU A 8 -29.43 -9.92 0.71
N GLU A 9 -29.67 -9.39 -0.48
CA GLU A 9 -29.21 -9.95 -1.74
C GLU A 9 -27.68 -10.12 -1.61
N GLU A 10 -27.21 -11.37 -1.55
CA GLU A 10 -25.78 -11.69 -1.48
C GLU A 10 -25.10 -11.05 -2.68
N ARG A 11 -24.42 -9.93 -2.44
CA ARG A 11 -23.63 -9.26 -3.46
C ARG A 11 -22.54 -10.25 -3.88
N PRO A 12 -22.36 -10.56 -5.17
CA PRO A 12 -21.44 -11.61 -5.63
C PRO A 12 -19.95 -11.28 -5.42
N TRP A 13 -19.63 -10.19 -4.72
CA TRP A 13 -18.28 -9.68 -4.47
C TRP A 13 -17.95 -9.53 -2.97
N GLY A 14 -18.37 -10.50 -2.15
CA GLY A 14 -17.95 -10.58 -0.75
C GLY A 14 -16.51 -11.10 -0.61
N LEU A 15 -15.69 -10.46 0.23
CA LEU A 15 -14.42 -11.04 0.66
C LEU A 15 -14.70 -12.16 1.67
N ALA A 16 -14.06 -13.32 1.47
CA ALA A 16 -14.16 -14.44 2.40
C ALA A 16 -13.59 -14.11 3.78
N GLU A 17 -14.09 -14.77 4.82
CA GLU A 17 -13.53 -14.65 6.16
C GLU A 17 -12.09 -15.13 6.20
N HIS A 18 -11.22 -14.33 6.82
CA HIS A 18 -9.87 -14.78 7.10
C HIS A 18 -9.89 -15.78 8.27
N GLY A 19 -9.32 -16.98 8.10
CA GLY A 19 -9.36 -18.06 9.10
C GLY A 19 -8.57 -17.83 10.40
N ARG A 20 -8.04 -16.62 10.64
CA ARG A 20 -7.20 -16.28 11.80
C ARG A 20 -7.41 -14.83 12.26
N LEU A 21 -7.62 -13.91 11.32
CA LEU A 21 -7.79 -12.49 11.61
C LEU A 21 -9.29 -12.18 11.76
N GLY A 22 -9.66 -11.57 12.88
CA GLY A 22 -11.05 -11.18 13.13
C GLY A 22 -11.47 -9.95 12.33
N LYS A 23 -12.76 -9.88 12.00
CA LYS A 23 -13.40 -8.70 11.37
C LYS A 23 -13.46 -7.47 12.28
N ARG A 24 -13.81 -6.32 11.69
CA ARG A 24 -14.11 -5.04 12.37
C ARG A 24 -12.92 -4.39 13.10
N LYS A 25 -11.69 -4.76 12.75
CA LYS A 25 -10.52 -3.96 13.07
C LYS A 25 -10.45 -2.79 12.09
N VAL A 26 -10.32 -1.58 12.61
CA VAL A 26 -10.12 -0.38 11.80
C VAL A 26 -8.67 -0.39 11.32
N VAL A 27 -8.47 -0.21 10.01
CA VAL A 27 -7.15 -0.12 9.39
C VAL A 27 -6.99 1.28 8.85
N GLY A 28 -5.95 1.99 9.31
CA GLY A 28 -5.51 3.25 8.73
C GLY A 28 -4.42 2.97 7.68
N VAL A 29 -4.64 3.41 6.45
CA VAL A 29 -3.62 3.35 5.38
C VAL A 29 -3.13 4.78 5.15
N VAL A 30 -1.82 4.96 5.25
CA VAL A 30 -1.16 6.26 5.06
C VAL A 30 -0.15 6.12 3.93
N VAL A 31 -0.28 6.96 2.91
CA VAL A 31 0.67 7.06 1.79
C VAL A 31 1.51 8.31 2.00
N LEU A 32 2.81 8.14 2.20
CA LEU A 32 3.77 9.23 2.22
C LEU A 32 4.29 9.43 0.79
N ASP A 33 3.66 10.34 0.03
CA ASP A 33 4.02 10.55 -1.38
C ASP A 33 5.48 11.02 -1.49
N GLY A 34 6.24 10.40 -2.40
CA GLY A 34 7.68 10.66 -2.56
C GLY A 34 8.60 10.13 -1.45
N TRP A 35 8.12 9.26 -0.54
CA TRP A 35 8.94 8.69 0.53
C TRP A 35 9.61 7.37 0.13
N GLY A 36 10.91 7.40 -0.16
CA GLY A 36 11.71 6.23 -0.57
C GLY A 36 12.80 5.82 0.42
N GLU A 37 13.42 4.66 0.18
CA GLU A 37 14.64 4.22 0.87
C GLU A 37 15.82 4.32 -0.08
N ALA A 38 16.85 5.05 0.34
CA ALA A 38 18.13 5.17 -0.37
C ALA A 38 19.27 5.13 0.65
N PRO A 39 20.51 4.82 0.22
CA PRO A 39 21.67 4.86 1.12
C PRO A 39 21.80 6.21 1.86
N PRO A 40 22.42 6.20 3.06
CA PRO A 40 22.77 7.43 3.78
C PRO A 40 23.60 8.37 2.91
N ASP A 41 23.13 9.60 2.75
CA ASP A 41 23.77 10.63 1.94
C ASP A 41 23.34 12.02 2.43
N PRO A 42 24.22 13.05 2.44
CA PRO A 42 23.86 14.40 2.86
C PRO A 42 22.76 15.07 2.01
N PHE A 43 22.50 14.59 0.79
CA PHE A 43 21.40 15.05 -0.07
C PHE A 43 20.15 14.16 0.03
N ASN A 44 20.20 13.06 0.79
CA ASN A 44 19.04 12.25 1.10
C ASN A 44 18.23 12.92 2.22
N CYS A 45 17.23 13.72 1.83
CA CYS A 45 16.37 14.48 2.75
C CYS A 45 15.70 13.63 3.83
N ILE A 46 15.36 12.37 3.53
CA ILE A 46 14.75 11.46 4.51
C ILE A 46 15.78 11.03 5.55
N HIS A 47 17.01 10.75 5.13
CA HIS A 47 18.08 10.34 6.05
C HIS A 47 18.52 11.47 6.99
N VAL A 48 18.60 12.71 6.49
CA VAL A 48 19.06 13.86 7.28
C VAL A 48 17.98 14.48 8.17
N ALA A 49 16.71 14.16 7.94
CA ALA A 49 15.60 14.66 8.73
C ALA A 49 15.48 13.93 10.08
N ASP A 50 14.94 14.61 11.09
CA ASP A 50 14.56 13.98 12.36
C ASP A 50 13.19 13.28 12.20
N THR A 51 13.19 11.95 12.10
CA THR A 51 12.00 11.16 11.75
C THR A 51 11.63 10.10 12.81
N PRO A 52 11.55 10.46 14.09
CA PRO A 52 11.57 9.50 15.21
C PRO A 52 10.43 8.48 15.16
N THR A 53 9.26 8.88 14.65
CA THR A 53 8.12 7.98 14.47
C THR A 53 8.38 6.91 13.40
N LEU A 54 8.91 7.30 12.24
CA LEU A 54 9.20 6.36 11.16
C LEU A 54 10.40 5.48 11.49
N ASP A 55 11.41 6.05 12.17
CA ASP A 55 12.56 5.31 12.67
C ASP A 55 12.16 4.26 13.71
N ALA A 56 11.20 4.57 14.59
CA ALA A 56 10.65 3.60 15.54
C ALA A 56 9.89 2.47 14.83
N LEU A 57 9.11 2.77 13.79
CA LEU A 57 8.40 1.76 13.00
C LEU A 57 9.36 0.83 12.26
N LYS A 58 10.46 1.36 11.70
CA LYS A 58 11.51 0.59 11.02
C LYS A 58 12.17 -0.47 11.91
N LYS A 59 12.27 -0.25 13.23
CA LYS A 59 12.86 -1.21 14.19
C LYS A 59 12.12 -2.55 14.26
N GLY A 60 10.89 -2.64 13.75
CA GLY A 60 10.12 -3.89 13.67
C GLY A 60 10.44 -4.77 12.47
N ALA A 61 11.50 -4.50 11.71
CA ALA A 61 11.89 -5.29 10.55
C ALA A 61 12.45 -6.68 10.96
N PRO A 62 12.17 -7.75 10.18
CA PRO A 62 11.34 -7.77 8.98
C PRO A 62 9.84 -8.03 9.23
N GLU A 63 9.42 -8.37 10.46
CA GLU A 63 8.06 -8.85 10.72
C GLU A 63 6.98 -7.76 10.57
N ARG A 64 7.33 -6.51 10.85
CA ARG A 64 6.41 -5.36 10.86
C ARG A 64 6.82 -4.25 9.89
N TRP A 65 8.01 -4.35 9.29
CA TRP A 65 8.51 -3.39 8.32
C TRP A 65 9.30 -4.10 7.22
N ARG A 66 9.11 -3.67 5.97
CA ARG A 66 9.83 -4.19 4.81
C ARG A 66 9.80 -3.21 3.64
N LEU A 67 10.77 -3.32 2.75
CA LEU A 67 10.78 -2.63 1.46
C LEU A 67 9.97 -3.40 0.42
N ILE A 68 9.37 -2.64 -0.50
CA ILE A 68 8.68 -3.14 -1.69
C ILE A 68 9.19 -2.36 -2.91
N LYS A 69 9.11 -2.97 -4.10
CA LYS A 69 9.37 -2.24 -5.35
C LYS A 69 8.21 -1.29 -5.64
N ALA A 70 8.54 -0.05 -6.05
CA ALA A 70 7.57 1.00 -6.35
C ALA A 70 7.86 1.71 -7.69
N HIS A 71 8.58 1.05 -8.59
CA HIS A 71 8.98 1.55 -9.90
C HIS A 71 9.04 0.40 -10.91
N GLY A 72 9.22 0.76 -12.18
CA GLY A 72 9.38 -0.17 -13.28
C GLY A 72 8.24 -1.18 -13.45
N THR A 73 8.59 -2.39 -13.88
CA THR A 73 7.60 -3.44 -14.19
C THR A 73 6.77 -3.86 -12.97
N ALA A 74 7.27 -3.63 -11.75
CA ALA A 74 6.56 -3.93 -10.51
C ALA A 74 5.32 -3.06 -10.28
N VAL A 75 5.23 -1.91 -10.95
CA VAL A 75 4.06 -1.01 -10.94
C VAL A 75 3.46 -0.85 -12.35
N GLY A 76 3.87 -1.69 -13.29
CA GLY A 76 3.32 -1.74 -14.64
C GLY A 76 3.97 -0.80 -15.64
N LEU A 77 5.09 -0.17 -15.31
CA LEU A 77 5.85 0.64 -16.27
C LEU A 77 6.63 -0.25 -17.26
N PRO A 78 7.01 0.27 -18.44
CA PRO A 78 7.61 -0.52 -19.52
C PRO A 78 8.92 -1.22 -19.15
N THR A 79 9.80 -0.56 -18.40
CA THR A 79 11.14 -1.06 -18.07
C THR A 79 11.46 -0.88 -16.59
N ASP A 80 12.41 -1.65 -16.06
CA ASP A 80 12.85 -1.52 -14.66
C ASP A 80 13.65 -0.24 -14.39
N ASP A 81 14.07 0.48 -15.43
CA ASP A 81 14.73 1.79 -15.29
C ASP A 81 13.72 2.95 -15.18
N ASP A 82 12.44 2.70 -15.46
CA ASP A 82 11.39 3.71 -15.39
C ASP A 82 11.05 4.04 -13.93
N MET A 83 11.22 5.32 -13.58
CA MET A 83 10.90 5.83 -12.25
C MET A 83 9.41 5.76 -11.97
N GLY A 84 9.06 5.31 -10.76
CA GLY A 84 7.68 5.35 -10.27
C GLY A 84 7.14 6.78 -10.15
N ASN A 85 5.82 6.90 -10.09
CA ASN A 85 5.13 8.16 -9.87
C ASN A 85 3.83 7.93 -9.08
N SER A 86 3.18 9.02 -8.68
CA SER A 86 1.97 8.96 -7.85
C SER A 86 0.82 8.20 -8.53
N GLU A 87 0.61 8.37 -9.84
CA GLU A 87 -0.49 7.72 -10.56
C GLU A 87 -0.34 6.19 -10.57
N VAL A 88 0.80 5.69 -11.06
CA VAL A 88 1.05 4.24 -11.15
C VAL A 88 1.12 3.59 -9.76
N GLY A 89 1.66 4.32 -8.76
CA GLY A 89 1.71 3.86 -7.38
C GLY A 89 0.33 3.73 -6.74
N HIS A 90 -0.53 4.75 -6.88
CA HIS A 90 -1.90 4.69 -6.34
C HIS A 90 -2.75 3.64 -7.06
N ASN A 91 -2.57 3.45 -8.37
CA ASN A 91 -3.25 2.40 -9.13
C ASN A 91 -2.87 1.01 -8.61
N ALA A 92 -1.57 0.72 -8.47
CA ALA A 92 -1.10 -0.57 -7.96
C ALA A 92 -1.58 -0.84 -6.52
N LEU A 93 -1.51 0.16 -5.64
CA LEU A 93 -1.96 0.04 -4.24
C LEU A 93 -3.47 -0.15 -4.12
N GLY A 94 -4.25 0.60 -4.89
CA GLY A 94 -5.71 0.57 -4.84
C GLY A 94 -6.32 -0.65 -5.52
N ALA A 95 -5.73 -1.10 -6.63
CA ALA A 95 -6.25 -2.24 -7.38
C ALA A 95 -5.77 -3.59 -6.83
N GLY A 96 -4.65 -3.63 -6.12
CA GLY A 96 -4.06 -4.88 -5.62
C GLY A 96 -3.55 -5.81 -6.74
N GLN A 97 -3.35 -5.27 -7.94
CA GLN A 97 -2.89 -5.96 -9.13
C GLN A 97 -1.98 -5.03 -9.95
N ILE A 98 -1.08 -5.62 -10.72
CA ILE A 98 -0.21 -4.88 -11.65
C ILE A 98 -0.93 -4.77 -12.99
N TYR A 99 -1.16 -3.54 -13.43
CA TYR A 99 -1.69 -3.21 -14.75
C TYR A 99 -0.62 -2.53 -15.57
N ALA A 100 -0.51 -2.88 -16.86
CA ALA A 100 0.34 -2.13 -17.78
C ALA A 100 -0.06 -0.64 -17.77
N GLN A 101 0.92 0.23 -17.58
CA GLN A 101 0.79 1.68 -17.55
C GLN A 101 1.47 2.22 -18.81
N GLY A 102 0.68 2.85 -19.69
CA GLY A 102 1.12 3.26 -21.03
C GLY A 102 0.34 2.55 -22.13
#